data_AF-A0A1F8DJ34-F1
#
_entry.id   AF-A0A1F8DJ34-F1
#
_cell.length_a   1.000
_cell.length_b   1.000
_cell.length_c   1.000
_cell.angle_alpha   90.00
_cell.angle_beta   90.00
_cell.angle_gamma   90.00
#
_symmetry.space_group_name_H-M   'P 1'
#
loop_
_entity.id
_entity.type
_entity.pdbx_description
1 polymer ?
#
loop_
_entity_poly.entity_id
_entity_poly.type
_entity_poly.pdbx_seq_one_letter_code
_entity_poly.pdbx_strand_id
1 'polypeptide(L)' 'MARYGKKAQEKVRKAVKKYKRGKLKSSRSGKIVKSRKQAIAIGLSEARLAGGKVSVQTRR' A
#
# COMPACT_ATOMS: atom_id res chain seq x y z
N MET A 1 5.83 -12.64 -15.31
CA MET A 1 6.18 -11.29 -14.77
C MET A 1 5.33 -11.03 -13.52
N ALA A 2 5.91 -10.65 -12.37
CA ALA A 2 5.09 -10.28 -11.21
C ALA A 2 4.21 -9.07 -11.55
N ARG A 3 2.91 -9.11 -11.19
CA ARG A 3 1.94 -8.00 -11.44
C ARG A 3 2.35 -6.67 -10.75
N TYR A 4 3.21 -6.76 -9.74
CA TYR A 4 3.75 -5.64 -8.98
C TYR A 4 5.29 -5.71 -8.96
N GLY A 5 5.95 -4.57 -9.16
CA GLY A 5 7.39 -4.46 -9.03
C GLY A 5 7.87 -4.67 -7.59
N LYS A 6 9.16 -5.01 -7.42
CA LYS A 6 9.79 -5.26 -6.10
C LYS A 6 9.50 -4.15 -5.08
N LYS A 7 9.60 -2.89 -5.52
CA LYS A 7 9.32 -1.69 -4.69
C LYS A 7 7.87 -1.65 -4.18
N ALA A 8 6.91 -2.05 -5.01
CA ALA A 8 5.50 -2.11 -4.62
C ALA A 8 5.22 -3.22 -3.60
N GLN A 9 5.83 -4.40 -3.81
CA GLN A 9 5.73 -5.50 -2.86
C GLN A 9 6.30 -5.13 -1.49
N GLU A 10 7.44 -4.43 -1.48
CA GLU A 10 8.09 -3.98 -0.24
C GLU A 10 7.24 -2.96 0.53
N LYS A 11 6.70 -1.95 -0.15
CA LYS A 11 5.83 -0.94 0.45
C LYS A 11 4.55 -1.55 1.02
N VAL A 12 3.92 -2.47 0.29
CA VAL A 12 2.74 -3.21 0.78
C VAL A 12 3.09 -4.06 2.01
N ARG A 13 4.22 -4.78 2.00
CA ARG A 13 4.67 -5.52 3.19
C ARG A 13 4.86 -4.61 4.39
N LYS A 14 5.51 -3.45 4.21
CA LYS A 14 5.73 -2.46 5.27
C LYS A 14 4.40 -1.94 5.83
N ALA A 15 3.45 -1.57 4.96
CA ALA A 15 2.13 -1.11 5.38
C ALA A 15 1.35 -2.19 6.16
N VAL A 16 1.33 -3.43 5.65
CA VAL A 16 0.68 -4.56 6.32
C VAL A 16 1.34 -4.86 7.67
N LYS A 17 2.67 -4.78 7.77
CA LYS A 17 3.39 -4.97 9.04
C LYS A 17 3.02 -3.89 10.06
N LYS A 18 2.91 -2.62 9.63
CA LYS A 18 2.44 -1.52 10.49
C LYS A 18 0.98 -1.71 10.91
N TYR A 19 0.13 -2.22 10.02
CA TYR A 19 -1.27 -2.53 10.32
C TYR A 19 -1.39 -3.65 11.35
N LYS A 20 -0.66 -4.76 11.19
CA LYS A 20 -0.62 -5.86 12.18
C LYS A 20 -0.15 -5.40 13.57
N ARG A 21 0.63 -4.32 13.63
CA ARG A 21 1.10 -3.70 14.87
C ARG A 21 0.13 -2.65 15.44
N GLY A 22 -1.00 -2.39 14.78
CA GLY A 22 -1.96 -1.34 15.18
C GLY A 22 -1.43 0.09 14.99
N LYS A 23 -0.35 0.29 14.22
CA LYS A 23 0.34 1.60 14.10
C LYS A 23 0.12 2.28 12.75
N LEU A 24 -0.60 1.65 11.83
CA LEU A 24 -0.85 2.23 10.50
C LEU A 24 -1.96 3.28 10.58
N LYS A 25 -1.64 4.51 10.19
CA LYS A 25 -2.59 5.63 10.09
C LYS A 25 -2.96 5.91 8.63
N SER A 26 -4.20 6.36 8.44
CA SER A 26 -4.69 6.92 7.19
C SER A 26 -4.03 8.27 6.93
N SER A 27 -3.55 8.52 5.71
CA SER A 27 -2.91 9.77 5.33
C SER A 27 -3.88 10.96 5.31
N ARG A 28 -5.14 10.75 4.91
CA ARG A 28 -6.13 11.84 4.78
C ARG A 28 -6.79 12.23 6.10
N SER A 29 -7.00 11.25 6.99
CA SER A 29 -7.82 11.43 8.20
C SER A 29 -7.06 11.23 9.52
N GLY A 30 -5.79 10.81 9.47
CA GLY A 30 -4.99 10.50 10.67
C GLY A 30 -5.48 9.30 11.49
N LYS A 31 -6.66 8.76 11.19
CA LYS A 31 -7.29 7.63 11.90
C LYS A 31 -6.50 6.34 11.69
N ILE A 32 -6.52 5.47 12.70
CA ILE A 32 -5.97 4.11 12.61
C ILE A 32 -6.69 3.33 11.51
N VAL A 33 -5.93 2.60 10.70
CA VAL A 33 -6.46 1.76 9.64
C VAL A 33 -7.17 0.56 10.24
N LYS A 34 -8.44 0.38 9.91
CA LYS A 34 -9.28 -0.70 10.45
C LYS A 34 -9.20 -1.99 9.62
N SER A 35 -8.89 -1.90 8.33
CA SER A 35 -8.90 -3.06 7.43
C SER A 35 -7.57 -3.34 6.74
N ARG A 36 -7.25 -4.63 6.58
CA ARG A 36 -6.08 -5.10 5.82
C ARG A 36 -6.11 -4.64 4.37
N LYS A 37 -7.30 -4.58 3.75
CA LYS A 37 -7.50 -4.06 2.39
C LYS A 37 -7.06 -2.60 2.27
N GLN A 38 -7.42 -1.77 3.24
CA GLN A 38 -6.99 -0.37 3.31
C GLN A 38 -5.47 -0.26 3.52
N ALA A 39 -4.87 -1.14 4.34
CA ALA A 39 -3.42 -1.17 4.50
C ALA A 39 -2.68 -1.50 3.18
N ILE A 40 -3.20 -2.45 2.41
CA ILE A 40 -2.67 -2.77 1.08
C ILE A 40 -2.82 -1.57 0.14
N ALA A 41 -3.98 -0.92 0.12
CA ALA A 41 -4.22 0.26 -0.71
C ALA A 41 -3.24 1.40 -0.38
N ILE A 42 -2.98 1.68 0.91
CA ILE A 42 -1.98 2.66 1.33
C ILE A 42 -0.59 2.26 0.84
N GLY A 43 -0.19 1.00 1.01
CA GLY A 43 1.10 0.51 0.53
C GLY A 43 1.25 0.59 -0.99
N LEU A 44 0.18 0.35 -1.76
CA LEU A 44 0.17 0.50 -3.21
C LEU A 44 0.25 1.99 -3.62
N SER A 45 -0.44 2.89 -2.91
CA SER A 45 -0.35 4.33 -3.15
C SER A 45 1.05 4.88 -2.84
N GLU A 46 1.65 4.49 -1.72
CA GLU A 46 3.04 4.84 -1.38
C GLU A 46 4.04 4.32 -2.41
N ALA A 47 3.80 3.11 -2.94
CA ALA A 47 4.63 2.54 -3.99
C ALA A 47 4.55 3.35 -5.28
N ARG A 48 3.36 3.83 -5.64
CA ARG A 48 3.14 4.64 -6.85
C ARG A 48 3.85 6.00 -6.73
N LEU A 49 3.71 6.66 -5.58
CA LEU A 49 4.43 7.90 -5.28
C LEU A 49 5.95 7.71 -5.31
N ALA A 50 6.44 6.54 -4.89
CA ALA A 50 7.85 6.22 -4.94
C ALA A 50 8.35 5.76 -6.33
N GLY A 51 7.55 5.89 -7.39
CA GLY A 51 7.93 5.46 -8.74
C GLY A 51 8.02 3.94 -8.92
N GLY A 52 7.44 3.16 -8.02
CA GLY A 52 7.35 1.71 -8.15
C GLY A 52 6.33 1.29 -9.20
N LYS A 53 6.60 0.20 -9.91
CA LYS A 53 5.61 -0.41 -10.82
C LYS A 53 4.46 -1.00 -10.01
N VAL A 54 3.38 -0.24 -9.88
CA VAL A 54 2.12 -0.66 -9.27
C VAL A 54 1.15 -0.81 -10.44
N SER A 55 0.76 -2.05 -10.78
CA SER A 55 -0.03 -2.40 -11.96
C SER A 55 -0.86 -1.25 -12.55
N VAL A 56 -0.63 -0.93 -13.82
CA VAL A 56 -1.51 -0.04 -14.58
C VAL A 56 -2.90 -0.66 -14.58
N GLN A 57 -3.84 -0.04 -13.88
CA GLN A 57 -5.23 -0.33 -14.15
C GLN A 57 -5.49 0.23 -15.54
N THR A 58 -5.66 -0.66 -16.52
CA THR A 58 -6.39 -0.30 -17.73
C THR A 58 -7.72 0.25 -17.24
N ARG A 59 -7.92 1.56 -17.32
CA ARG A 59 -9.27 2.11 -17.24
C ARG A 59 -9.96 1.54 -18.47
N ARG A 60 -10.79 0.50 -18.28
CA ARG A 60 -11.84 0.18 -19.23
C ARG A 60 -12.97 1.17 -19.00
#